data_AF-A0A1V4QZK3-F1
#
_entry.id   AF-A0A1V4QZK3-F1
#
_cell.length_a   1.000
_cell.length_b   1.000
_cell.length_c   1.000
_cell.angle_alpha   90.00
_cell.angle_beta   90.00
_cell.angle_gamma   90.00
#
_symmetry.space_group_name_H-M   'P 1'
#
loop_
_entity.id
_entity.type
_entity.pdbx_description
1 polymer ?
#
loop_
_entity_poly.entity_id
_entity_poly.type
_entity_poly.pdbx_seq_one_letter_code
_entity_poly.pdbx_strand_id
1 'polypeptide(L)'
;MAKKKKTDEKYAYDARKFCVPVTKIGSLESIQFVIDDFILKKVSFCVDGSDDRWEVWRIEEEGDSDKIKKKDYPRKPKFLYINGKKIDYVLKK
;
A
#
# COMPACT_ATOMS: atom_id res chain seq x y z
N MET A 1 0.32 4.38 38.24
CA MET A 1 -0.14 4.95 36.95
C MET A 1 0.24 3.98 35.82
N ALA A 2 -0.70 3.18 35.34
CA ALA A 2 -0.44 2.21 34.27
C ALA A 2 -0.34 2.94 32.92
N LYS A 3 0.88 3.06 32.38
CA LYS A 3 1.09 3.48 30.98
C LYS A 3 0.45 2.39 30.11
N LYS A 4 -0.73 2.65 29.55
CA LYS A 4 -1.32 1.86 28.47
C LYS A 4 -0.29 1.77 27.34
N LYS A 5 0.42 0.64 27.24
CA LYS A 5 1.13 0.27 26.01
C LYS A 5 0.05 0.18 24.95
N LYS A 6 -0.05 1.20 24.08
CA LYS A 6 -0.67 1.00 22.76
C LYS A 6 0.15 -0.13 22.13
N THR A 7 -0.38 -1.35 22.17
CA THR A 7 0.02 -2.39 21.24
C THR A 7 -0.35 -1.86 19.87
N ASP A 8 0.59 -1.13 19.29
CA ASP A 8 0.57 -0.71 17.91
C ASP A 8 0.59 -2.02 17.12
N GLU A 9 -0.60 -2.51 16.76
CA GLU A 9 -0.77 -3.72 15.97
C GLU A 9 -0.14 -3.46 14.60
N LYS A 10 1.14 -3.81 14.48
CA LYS A 10 1.89 -3.68 13.24
C LYS A 10 1.42 -4.76 12.29
N TYR A 11 1.03 -4.36 11.08
CA TYR A 11 0.66 -5.32 10.06
C TYR A 11 1.89 -6.02 9.49
N ALA A 12 1.80 -7.34 9.32
CA ALA A 12 2.81 -8.13 8.65
C ALA A 12 2.70 -7.92 7.14
N TYR A 13 3.49 -6.99 6.61
CA TYR A 13 3.47 -6.64 5.19
C TYR A 13 4.03 -7.78 4.34
N ASP A 14 3.20 -8.25 3.42
CA ASP A 14 3.54 -9.26 2.43
C ASP A 14 3.55 -8.62 1.04
N ALA A 15 4.76 -8.28 0.58
CA ALA A 15 4.96 -7.58 -0.68
C ALA A 15 4.41 -8.35 -1.89
N ARG A 16 4.31 -9.69 -1.81
CA ARG A 16 3.78 -10.52 -2.89
C ARG A 16 2.27 -10.34 -3.09
N LYS A 17 1.56 -9.90 -2.04
CA LYS A 17 0.13 -9.61 -2.11
C LYS A 17 -0.15 -8.29 -2.81
N PHE A 18 0.71 -7.29 -2.61
CA PHE A 18 0.58 -5.95 -3.21
C PHE A 18 1.25 -5.89 -4.58
N CYS A 19 0.72 -6.64 -5.54
CA CYS A 19 1.37 -6.89 -6.83
C CYS A 19 0.61 -6.29 -8.02
N VAL A 20 -0.46 -5.54 -7.79
CA VAL A 20 -1.25 -4.88 -8.84
C VAL A 20 -0.97 -3.37 -8.82
N PRO A 21 -0.21 -2.83 -9.78
CA PRO A 21 -0.01 -1.39 -9.93
C PRO A 21 -1.31 -0.76 -10.45
N VAL A 22 -1.71 0.33 -9.82
CA VAL A 22 -2.95 1.06 -10.12
C VAL A 22 -2.67 2.34 -10.88
N THR A 23 -1.59 3.01 -10.51
CA THR A 23 -1.15 4.24 -11.14
C THR A 23 0.08 4.00 -11.98
N LYS A 24 0.35 4.93 -12.91
CA LYS A 24 1.69 5.07 -13.49
C LYS A 24 2.57 5.81 -12.49
N ILE A 25 3.88 5.63 -12.60
CA ILE A 25 4.87 6.40 -11.84
C ILE A 25 4.67 7.89 -12.13
N GLY A 26 4.47 8.70 -11.09
CA GLY A 26 4.29 10.15 -11.20
C GLY A 26 4.48 10.87 -9.86
N SER A 27 4.20 12.17 -9.82
CA SER A 27 4.28 12.94 -8.57
C SER A 27 3.19 12.51 -7.57
N LEU A 28 3.44 12.72 -6.28
CA LEU A 28 2.47 12.39 -5.22
C LEU A 28 1.13 13.09 -5.46
N GLU A 29 1.17 14.36 -5.86
CA GLU A 29 -0.03 15.15 -6.21
C GLU A 29 -0.84 14.51 -7.33
N SER A 30 -0.15 13.95 -8.34
CA SER A 30 -0.79 13.31 -9.49
C SER A 30 -1.48 12.00 -9.11
N ILE A 31 -1.04 11.31 -8.06
CA ILE A 31 -1.65 10.04 -7.62
C ILE A 31 -2.57 10.21 -6.41
N GLN A 32 -2.62 11.41 -5.81
CA GLN A 32 -3.36 11.70 -4.59
C GLN A 32 -4.84 11.37 -4.73
N PHE A 33 -5.45 11.69 -5.88
CA PHE A 33 -6.86 11.37 -6.15
C PHE A 33 -7.16 9.87 -6.06
N VAL A 34 -6.20 9.00 -6.44
CA VAL A 34 -6.34 7.53 -6.35
C VAL A 34 -6.22 7.08 -4.90
N ILE A 35 -5.28 7.66 -4.15
CA ILE A 35 -5.11 7.38 -2.73
C ILE A 35 -6.41 7.72 -1.98
N ASP A 36 -6.98 8.89 -2.22
CA ASP A 36 -8.22 9.34 -1.57
C ASP A 36 -9.42 8.45 -1.96
N ASP A 37 -9.57 8.14 -3.25
CA ASP A 37 -10.61 7.22 -3.73
C ASP A 37 -10.50 5.84 -3.07
N PHE A 38 -9.28 5.31 -2.93
CA PHE A 38 -9.04 4.01 -2.33
C PHE A 38 -9.28 4.00 -0.82
N ILE A 39 -8.96 5.09 -0.12
CA ILE A 39 -9.30 5.28 1.28
C ILE A 39 -10.83 5.24 1.45
N LEU A 40 -11.56 5.98 0.62
CA LEU A 40 -13.02 6.03 0.67
C LEU A 40 -13.66 4.67 0.37
N LYS A 41 -13.14 3.95 -0.65
CA LYS A 41 -13.58 2.61 -1.02
C LYS A 41 -13.11 1.51 -0.07
N LYS A 42 -12.30 1.84 0.94
CA LYS A 42 -11.68 0.91 1.88
C LYS A 42 -10.88 -0.19 1.16
N VAL A 43 -10.19 0.18 0.09
CA VAL A 43 -9.26 -0.72 -0.59
C VAL A 43 -8.01 -0.89 0.27
N SER A 44 -7.40 -2.08 0.22
CA SER A 44 -6.09 -2.32 0.82
C SER A 44 -5.02 -2.11 -0.23
N PHE A 45 -4.15 -1.13 0.00
CA PHE A 45 -3.11 -0.72 -0.95
C PHE A 45 -1.86 -0.19 -0.22
N CYS A 46 -0.74 -0.13 -0.92
CA CYS A 46 0.46 0.52 -0.47
C CYS A 46 0.90 1.55 -1.51
N VAL A 47 1.71 2.50 -1.05
CA VAL A 47 2.27 3.56 -1.88
C VAL A 47 3.77 3.46 -1.76
N ASP A 48 4.42 3.24 -2.90
CA ASP A 48 5.86 3.12 -3.01
C ASP A 48 6.38 4.26 -3.87
N GLY A 49 7.53 4.80 -3.50
CA GLY A 49 8.09 5.94 -4.21
C GLY A 49 9.02 6.81 -3.38
N SER A 50 9.71 7.69 -4.10
CA SER A 50 10.55 8.75 -3.57
C SER A 50 10.53 9.93 -4.52
N ASP A 51 10.66 11.14 -3.97
CA ASP A 51 10.79 12.39 -4.72
C ASP A 51 9.61 12.60 -5.69
N ASP A 52 9.85 12.52 -7.00
CA ASP A 52 8.85 12.70 -8.07
C ASP A 52 8.34 11.39 -8.67
N ARG A 53 8.66 10.25 -8.04
CA ARG A 53 8.32 8.92 -8.54
C ARG A 53 7.54 8.14 -7.48
N TRP A 54 6.23 8.27 -7.53
CA TRP A 54 5.28 7.59 -6.67
C TRP A 54 4.36 6.68 -7.48
N GLU A 55 4.00 5.55 -6.88
CA GLU A 55 3.13 4.55 -7.48
C GLU A 55 2.25 3.90 -6.40
N VAL A 56 1.00 3.65 -6.74
CA VAL A 56 0.03 2.97 -5.89
C VAL A 56 -0.10 1.52 -6.31
N TRP A 57 -0.03 0.62 -5.34
CA TRP A 57 -0.11 -0.82 -5.52
C TRP A 57 -1.18 -1.40 -4.62
N ARG A 58 -2.08 -2.22 -5.16
CA ARG A 58 -3.15 -2.87 -4.38
C ARG A 58 -2.97 -4.38 -4.29
N ILE A 59 -3.75 -4.99 -3.39
CA ILE A 59 -3.82 -6.44 -3.27
C ILE A 59 -4.46 -7.03 -4.55
N GLU A 60 -3.94 -8.17 -5.01
CA GLU A 60 -4.56 -8.99 -6.07
C GLU A 60 -5.97 -9.44 -5.68
N GLU A 61 -6.96 -9.15 -6.53
CA GLU A 61 -8.32 -9.67 -6.40
C GLU A 61 -8.60 -10.73 -7.50
N GLU A 62 -9.64 -11.54 -7.30
CA GLU A 62 -10.07 -12.51 -8.30
C GLU A 62 -10.44 -11.79 -9.61
N GLY A 63 -9.60 -11.92 -10.63
CA GLY A 63 -9.75 -11.28 -11.94
C GLY A 63 -8.62 -10.33 -12.36
N ASP A 64 -7.63 -10.07 -11.50
CA ASP A 64 -6.50 -9.18 -11.81
C ASP A 64 -5.38 -9.81 -12.66
N SER A 65 -5.52 -11.05 -13.13
CA SER A 65 -4.46 -11.86 -13.78
C SER A 65 -3.57 -11.09 -14.79
N ASP A 66 -4.15 -10.23 -15.62
CA ASP A 66 -3.44 -9.44 -16.65
C ASP A 66 -2.69 -8.20 -16.12
N LYS A 67 -2.98 -7.77 -14.89
CA LYS A 67 -2.43 -6.54 -14.29
C LYS A 67 -1.36 -6.82 -13.23
N ILE A 68 -1.03 -8.07 -12.95
CA ILE A 68 -0.12 -8.42 -11.85
C ILE A 68 1.36 -8.29 -12.28
N LYS A 69 2.11 -7.42 -11.62
CA LYS A 69 3.59 -7.38 -11.71
C LYS A 69 4.22 -8.11 -10.54
N LYS A 70 4.32 -9.45 -10.65
CA LYS A 70 4.90 -10.32 -9.61
C LYS A 70 6.41 -10.12 -9.36
N LYS A 71 7.12 -9.33 -10.18
CA LYS A 71 8.57 -9.07 -10.03
C LYS A 71 8.91 -7.68 -9.49
N ASP A 72 8.06 -6.69 -9.77
CA ASP A 72 8.28 -5.27 -9.43
C ASP A 72 7.42 -4.80 -8.25
N TYR A 73 6.89 -5.73 -7.47
CA TYR A 73 6.10 -5.35 -6.30
C TYR A 73 6.93 -4.52 -5.31
N PRO A 74 6.31 -3.57 -4.61
CA PRO A 74 6.98 -2.70 -3.66
C PRO A 74 7.46 -3.48 -2.45
N ARG A 75 8.78 -3.67 -2.33
CA ARG A 75 9.39 -4.40 -1.21
C ARG A 75 9.32 -3.64 0.09
N LYS A 76 9.35 -2.30 0.04
CA LYS A 76 9.36 -1.44 1.21
C LYS A 76 8.58 -0.15 0.94
N PRO A 77 7.25 -0.24 0.79
CA PRO A 77 6.41 0.90 0.47
C PRO A 77 6.54 1.99 1.53
N LYS A 78 6.49 3.26 1.14
CA LYS A 78 6.55 4.36 2.09
C LYS A 78 5.32 4.42 2.97
N PHE A 79 4.16 4.08 2.41
CA PHE A 79 2.88 4.10 3.11
C PHE A 79 2.12 2.80 2.87
N LEU A 80 1.45 2.31 3.92
CA LEU A 80 0.56 1.17 3.84
C LEU A 80 -0.83 1.55 4.34
N TYR A 81 -1.84 1.16 3.56
CA TYR A 81 -3.24 1.35 3.86
C TYR A 81 -3.96 0.01 3.82
N ILE A 82 -4.58 -0.38 4.92
CA ILE A 82 -5.41 -1.59 5.00
C ILE A 82 -6.84 -1.18 5.27
N ASN A 83 -7.76 -1.62 4.42
CA ASN A 83 -9.17 -1.24 4.47
C ASN A 83 -9.37 0.29 4.57
N GLY A 84 -8.60 1.04 3.78
CA GLY A 84 -8.61 2.50 3.76
C GLY A 84 -7.98 3.20 4.97
N LYS A 85 -7.37 2.47 5.91
CA LYS A 85 -6.69 3.06 7.07
C LYS A 85 -5.18 2.97 6.92
N LYS A 86 -4.50 4.10 7.10
CA LYS A 86 -3.04 4.12 7.20
C LYS A 86 -2.60 3.35 8.44
N ILE A 87 -1.67 2.42 8.28
CA ILE A 87 -1.17 1.61 9.37
C ILE A 87 0.36 1.46 9.31
N ASP A 88 0.95 1.26 10.48
CA ASP A 88 2.34 0.85 10.60
C ASP A 88 2.49 -0.64 10.27
N TYR A 89 3.62 -0.98 9.67
CA TYR A 89 3.86 -2.34 9.20
C TYR A 89 5.29 -2.79 9.50
N VAL A 90 5.44 -4.11 9.57
CA VAL A 90 6.73 -4.79 9.60
C VAL A 90 6.88 -5.64 8.36
N LEU A 91 8.06 -5.63 7.76
CA LEU A 91 8.38 -6.52 6.66
C LEU A 91 8.35 -7.95 7.18
N LYS A 92 7.53 -8.80 6.58
CA LYS A 92 7.59 -10.23 6.83
C LYS A 92 8.97 -10.73 6.36
N LYS A 93 9.77 -11.26 7.28
CA LYS A 93 11.08 -11.87 6.99
C LYS A 93 10.94 -13.08 6.08
#